data_AF-A0A381IC00-F1
#
_entry.id   AF-A0A381IC00-F1
#
_cell.length_a   1.000
_cell.length_b   1.000
_cell.length_c   1.000
_cell.angle_alpha   90.00
_cell.angle_beta   90.00
_cell.angle_gamma   90.00
#
_symmetry.space_group_name_H-M   'P 1'
#
loop_
_entity.id
_entity.type
_entity.pdbx_description
1 polymer ?
#
loop_
_entity_poly.entity_id
_entity_poly.type
_entity_poly.pdbx_seq_one_letter_code
_entity_poly.pdbx_strand_id
1 'polypeptide(L)'
;MVFVDYSTSQEILNKSENNKIANKILMYSGSAESTDLALNKLKELKIDESKYFVEKDSNAFEESLESVSGIKHIIKIMTYSIMLGGMVVLSLILILWLRERIYEIGIFLSIGTSKIQIIMQFIFELIFISIPSIISSLFLGNVLLKVIVDGFINSEDSMISGGSLINNSSFMLNITTLGQSYLILISIIVLSVVFASSLILIKKPKEILSKIS
;
A
#
# COMPACT_ATOMS: atom_id res chain seq x y z
N MET A 1 -10.41 16.54 -38.69
CA MET A 1 -9.03 16.50 -39.23
C MET A 1 -8.97 15.37 -40.24
N VAL A 2 -8.38 15.62 -41.41
CA VAL A 2 -8.16 14.59 -42.44
C VAL A 2 -6.72 14.14 -42.31
N PHE A 3 -6.51 12.83 -42.14
CA PHE A 3 -5.18 12.23 -42.08
C PHE A 3 -4.85 11.66 -43.45
N VAL A 4 -3.64 11.92 -43.94
CA VAL A 4 -3.15 11.45 -45.23
C VAL A 4 -1.76 10.88 -44.99
N ASP A 5 -1.43 9.79 -45.68
CA ASP A 5 -0.11 9.17 -45.59
C ASP A 5 1.00 10.15 -45.95
N TYR A 6 2.15 10.00 -45.30
CA TYR A 6 3.28 10.89 -45.50
C TYR A 6 3.71 10.96 -46.97
N SER A 7 3.80 9.83 -47.66
CA SER A 7 4.15 9.78 -49.08
C SER A 7 3.19 10.61 -49.93
N THR A 8 1.89 10.40 -49.76
CA THR A 8 0.83 11.10 -50.48
C THR A 8 0.83 12.61 -50.16
N SER A 9 1.14 12.98 -48.91
CA SER A 9 1.26 14.39 -48.51
C SER A 9 2.40 15.11 -49.23
N GLN A 10 3.51 14.44 -49.51
CA GLN A 10 4.65 15.03 -50.22
C GLN A 10 4.39 15.19 -51.72
N GLU A 11 3.63 14.26 -52.30
CA GLU A 11 3.20 14.33 -53.70
C GLU A 11 2.24 15.50 -53.93
N ILE A 12 1.26 15.71 -53.03
CA ILE A 12 0.33 16.84 -53.07
C ILE A 12 1.06 18.18 -52.92
N LEU A 13 2.13 18.23 -52.12
CA LEU A 13 2.97 19.42 -51.92
C LEU A 13 3.96 19.66 -53.07
N ASN A 14 3.94 18.84 -54.12
CA ASN A 14 4.77 18.92 -55.32
C ASN A 14 6.28 19.03 -55.00
N LYS A 15 6.75 18.25 -54.02
CA LYS A 15 8.17 18.22 -53.60
C LYS A 15 8.92 17.12 -54.34
N SER A 16 10.08 17.48 -54.92
CA SER A 16 11.02 16.53 -55.53
C SER A 16 11.57 15.55 -54.48
N GLU A 17 11.96 14.34 -54.91
CA GLU A 17 12.48 13.27 -54.05
C GLU A 17 13.56 13.71 -53.08
N ASN A 18 14.39 14.69 -53.48
CA ASN A 18 15.52 15.18 -52.71
C ASN A 18 15.18 16.28 -51.68
N ASN A 19 13.95 16.83 -51.69
CA ASN A 19 13.52 17.96 -50.84
C ASN A 19 12.27 17.63 -50.02
N LYS A 20 12.16 16.38 -49.53
CA LYS A 20 11.08 15.97 -48.63
C LYS A 20 11.22 16.68 -47.28
N ILE A 21 10.12 17.21 -46.75
CA ILE A 21 10.09 18.01 -45.52
C ILE A 21 9.17 17.38 -44.48
N ALA A 22 9.67 17.23 -43.25
CA ALA A 22 8.84 16.84 -42.11
C ALA A 22 8.55 18.08 -41.25
N ASN A 23 7.27 18.43 -41.09
CA ASN A 23 6.86 19.58 -40.28
C ASN A 23 6.94 19.27 -38.77
N LYS A 24 6.59 18.04 -38.37
CA LYS A 24 6.66 17.58 -36.97
C LYS A 24 7.05 16.11 -36.93
N ILE A 25 8.00 15.77 -36.05
CA ILE A 25 8.37 14.38 -35.73
C ILE A 25 7.97 14.14 -34.28
N LEU A 26 7.10 13.15 -34.06
CA LEU A 26 6.68 12.72 -32.74
C LEU A 26 7.45 11.46 -32.37
N MET A 27 8.17 11.50 -31.25
CA MET A 27 8.88 10.34 -30.71
C MET A 27 8.25 9.99 -29.37
N TYR A 28 7.90 8.72 -29.20
CA TYR A 28 7.32 8.21 -27.96
C TYR A 28 8.35 7.36 -27.22
N SER A 29 8.34 7.47 -25.90
CA SER A 29 9.24 6.73 -25.01
C SER A 29 8.41 5.99 -23.96
N GLY A 30 8.91 4.85 -23.49
CA GLY A 30 8.19 3.99 -22.55
C GLY A 30 8.13 4.53 -21.12
N SER A 31 9.02 5.44 -20.74
CA SER A 31 9.06 6.08 -19.41
C SER A 31 9.56 7.53 -19.48
N ALA A 32 9.32 8.30 -18.41
CA ALA A 32 9.90 9.64 -18.26
C ALA A 32 11.44 9.59 -18.35
N GLU A 33 12.05 8.63 -17.67
CA GLU A 33 13.51 8.47 -17.61
C GLU A 33 14.11 8.16 -18.99
N SER A 34 13.43 7.32 -19.78
CA SER A 34 13.87 7.03 -21.15
C SER A 34 13.60 8.21 -22.10
N THR A 35 12.66 9.11 -21.78
CA THR A 35 12.43 10.36 -22.52
C THR A 35 13.58 11.33 -22.30
N ASP A 36 14.04 11.50 -21.06
CA ASP A 36 15.17 12.36 -20.72
C ASP A 36 16.48 11.85 -21.35
N LEU A 37 16.70 10.54 -21.34
CA LEU A 37 17.84 9.91 -22.02
C LEU A 37 17.79 10.10 -23.54
N ALA A 38 16.60 9.97 -24.15
CA ALA A 38 16.42 10.21 -25.58
C ALA A 38 16.69 11.67 -25.94
N LEU A 39 16.21 12.62 -25.12
CA LEU A 39 16.44 14.05 -25.32
C LEU A 39 17.94 14.40 -25.25
N ASN A 40 18.68 13.82 -24.29
CA ASN A 40 20.12 14.04 -24.18
C ASN A 40 20.88 13.49 -25.40
N LYS A 41 20.52 12.30 -25.89
CA LYS A 41 21.10 11.73 -27.13
C LYS A 41 20.75 12.57 -28.37
N LEU A 42 19.56 13.15 -28.43
CA LEU A 42 19.16 14.05 -29.52
C LEU A 42 19.95 15.37 -29.50
N LYS A 43 20.26 15.91 -28.32
CA LYS A 43 21.14 17.08 -28.17
C LYS A 43 22.58 16.80 -28.59
N GLU A 44 23.08 15.59 -28.34
CA GLU A 44 24.43 15.17 -28.77
C GLU A 44 24.56 15.05 -30.30
N LEU A 45 23.46 14.79 -31.02
CA LEU A 45 23.45 14.61 -32.48
C LEU A 45 23.61 15.92 -33.28
N LYS A 46 23.82 17.08 -32.63
CA LYS A 46 24.06 18.40 -33.25
C LYS A 46 23.07 18.73 -34.38
N ILE A 47 21.78 18.67 -34.05
CA ILE A 47 20.72 19.14 -34.95
C ILE A 47 20.87 20.66 -35.15
N ASP A 48 20.65 21.14 -36.37
CA ASP A 48 20.69 22.57 -36.71
C ASP A 48 19.58 23.33 -35.93
N GLU A 49 19.93 23.88 -34.77
CA GLU A 49 19.03 24.58 -33.83
C GLU A 49 18.32 25.80 -34.45
N SER A 50 18.77 26.25 -35.63
CA SER A 50 18.14 27.34 -36.38
C SER A 50 16.90 26.93 -37.19
N LYS A 51 16.72 25.62 -37.46
CA LYS A 51 15.64 25.10 -38.31
C LYS A 51 14.68 24.18 -37.59
N TYR A 52 15.12 23.54 -36.50
CA TYR A 52 14.34 22.55 -35.78
C TYR A 52 14.35 22.84 -34.28
N PHE A 53 13.17 22.82 -33.66
CA PHE A 53 13.00 22.95 -32.22
C PHE A 53 12.62 21.59 -31.63
N VAL A 54 13.35 21.17 -30.58
CA VAL A 54 13.06 19.93 -29.86
C VAL A 54 12.38 20.29 -28.55
N GLU A 55 11.09 19.98 -28.45
CA GLU A 55 10.28 20.24 -27.26
C GLU A 55 9.95 18.93 -26.55
N LYS A 56 10.19 18.89 -25.23
CA LYS A 56 9.76 17.78 -24.37
C LYS A 56 8.31 18.02 -23.97
N ASP A 57 7.39 17.30 -24.58
CA ASP A 57 5.98 17.28 -24.15
C ASP A 57 5.77 16.18 -23.11
N SER A 58 6.21 16.43 -21.87
CA SER A 58 6.04 15.51 -20.74
C SER A 58 5.27 16.09 -19.58
N ASN A 59 4.79 17.34 -19.69
CA ASN A 59 4.07 18.02 -18.62
C ASN A 59 2.83 17.24 -18.19
N ALA A 60 2.02 16.76 -19.13
CA ALA A 60 0.84 15.95 -18.83
C ALA A 60 1.19 14.59 -18.17
N PHE A 61 2.36 14.03 -18.50
CA PHE A 61 2.83 12.78 -17.90
C PHE A 61 3.38 13.00 -16.49
N GLU A 62 4.16 14.06 -16.28
CA GLU A 62 4.68 14.47 -14.98
C GLU A 62 3.53 14.87 -14.02
N GLU A 63 2.53 15.61 -14.50
CA GLU A 63 1.32 15.97 -13.73
C GLU A 63 0.51 14.73 -13.33
N SER A 64 0.40 13.74 -14.23
CA SER A 64 -0.24 12.46 -13.92
C SER A 64 0.55 11.66 -12.88
N LEU A 65 1.88 11.63 -12.98
CA LEU A 65 2.74 10.99 -11.99
C LEU A 65 2.67 11.68 -10.62
N GLU A 66 2.66 13.01 -10.60
CA GLU A 66 2.52 13.79 -9.37
C GLU A 66 1.16 13.52 -8.71
N SER A 67 0.08 13.49 -9.48
CA SER A 67 -1.26 13.15 -9.01
C SER A 67 -1.32 11.74 -8.40
N VAL A 68 -0.73 10.75 -9.05
CA VAL A 68 -0.64 9.37 -8.54
C VAL A 68 0.22 9.30 -7.28
N SER A 69 1.32 10.04 -7.23
CA SER A 69 2.19 10.14 -6.05
C SER A 69 1.47 10.77 -4.86
N GLY A 70 0.68 11.83 -5.09
CA GLY A 70 -0.16 12.47 -4.08
C GLY A 70 -1.17 11.50 -3.48
N ILE A 71 -1.89 10.74 -4.31
CA ILE A 71 -2.84 9.71 -3.86
C ILE A 71 -2.11 8.63 -3.05
N LYS A 72 -0.93 8.18 -3.50
CA LYS A 72 -0.12 7.21 -2.76
C LYS A 72 0.27 7.72 -1.38
N HIS A 73 0.59 9.00 -1.25
CA HIS A 73 0.91 9.61 0.04
C HIS A 73 -0.30 9.64 0.98
N ILE A 74 -1.48 9.98 0.46
CA ILE A 74 -2.74 9.98 1.22
C ILE A 74 -3.08 8.56 1.72
N ILE A 75 -2.97 7.54 0.86
CA ILE A 75 -3.20 6.15 1.28
C ILE A 75 -2.22 5.78 2.39
N LYS A 76 -0.94 6.15 2.25
CA LYS A 76 0.10 5.86 3.25
C LYS A 76 -0.23 6.49 4.62
N ILE A 77 -0.61 7.76 4.67
CA ILE A 77 -0.93 8.44 5.95
C ILE A 77 -2.19 7.83 6.59
N MET A 78 -3.21 7.48 5.80
CA MET A 78 -4.43 6.83 6.29
C MET A 78 -4.13 5.45 6.90
N THR A 79 -3.32 4.63 6.20
CA THR A 79 -2.92 3.30 6.70
C THR A 79 -2.17 3.39 8.03
N TYR A 80 -1.19 4.29 8.16
CA TYR A 80 -0.47 4.45 9.43
C TYR A 80 -1.37 4.94 10.57
N SER A 81 -2.33 5.82 10.28
CA SER A 81 -3.28 6.32 11.28
C SER A 81 -4.18 5.21 11.82
N ILE A 82 -4.72 4.36 10.93
CA ILE A 82 -5.51 3.19 11.32
C ILE A 82 -4.66 2.18 12.10
N MET A 83 -3.42 1.94 11.65
CA MET A 83 -2.50 1.02 12.33
C MET A 83 -2.19 1.47 13.76
N LEU A 84 -1.93 2.78 13.95
CA LEU A 84 -1.68 3.36 15.26
C LEU A 84 -2.92 3.26 16.17
N GLY A 85 -4.11 3.59 15.64
CA GLY A 85 -5.36 3.45 16.38
C GLY A 85 -5.63 2.01 16.81
N GLY A 86 -5.40 1.05 15.91
CA GLY A 86 -5.51 -0.38 16.21
C GLY A 86 -4.55 -0.83 17.31
N MET A 87 -3.29 -0.37 17.27
CA MET A 87 -2.30 -0.66 18.32
C MET A 87 -2.74 -0.14 19.70
N VAL A 88 -3.30 1.07 19.77
CA VAL A 88 -3.79 1.66 21.03
C VAL A 88 -4.98 0.87 21.57
N VAL A 89 -5.98 0.58 20.74
CA VAL A 89 -7.17 -0.18 21.14
C VAL A 89 -6.80 -1.60 21.58
N LEU A 90 -5.90 -2.26 20.83
CA LEU A 90 -5.42 -3.60 21.18
C LEU A 90 -4.64 -3.58 22.50
N SER A 91 -3.82 -2.56 22.74
CA SER A 91 -3.10 -2.41 24.01
C SER A 91 -4.07 -2.20 25.18
N LEU A 92 -5.13 -1.41 25.00
CA LEU A 92 -6.15 -1.17 26.02
C LEU A 92 -6.90 -2.45 26.41
N ILE A 93 -7.36 -3.23 25.41
CA ILE A 93 -8.08 -4.48 25.70
C ILE A 93 -7.16 -5.48 26.42
N LEU A 94 -5.89 -5.56 26.02
CA LEU A 94 -4.90 -6.41 26.68
C LEU A 94 -4.67 -6.02 28.13
N ILE A 95 -4.58 -4.71 28.43
CA ILE A 95 -4.39 -4.23 29.81
C ILE A 95 -5.57 -4.63 30.70
N LEU A 96 -6.81 -4.50 30.20
CA LEU A 96 -8.00 -4.89 30.95
C LEU A 96 -8.01 -6.39 31.21
N TRP A 97 -7.68 -7.18 30.19
CA TRP A 97 -7.68 -8.63 30.27
C TRP A 97 -6.59 -9.18 31.22
N LEU A 98 -5.39 -8.59 31.17
CA LEU A 98 -4.30 -8.89 32.11
C LEU A 98 -4.64 -8.52 33.56
N ARG A 99 -5.43 -7.47 33.77
CA ARG A 99 -5.87 -7.05 35.10
C ARG A 99 -6.82 -8.07 35.73
N GLU A 100 -7.74 -8.64 34.97
CA GLU A 100 -8.66 -9.66 35.46
C GLU A 100 -7.93 -10.92 35.94
N ARG A 101 -6.83 -11.29 35.26
CA ARG A 101 -6.00 -12.47 35.59
C ARG A 101 -4.75 -12.17 36.42
N ILE A 102 -4.65 -10.98 37.02
CA ILE A 102 -3.43 -10.57 37.73
C ILE A 102 -3.10 -11.46 38.94
N TYR A 103 -4.13 -12.06 39.55
CA TYR A 103 -3.98 -12.99 40.67
C TYR A 103 -3.31 -14.29 40.24
N GLU A 104 -3.72 -14.86 39.09
CA GLU A 104 -3.12 -16.07 38.53
C GLU A 104 -1.65 -15.83 38.17
N ILE A 105 -1.37 -14.69 37.52
CA ILE A 105 -0.01 -14.24 37.19
C ILE A 105 0.85 -14.10 38.46
N GLY A 106 0.27 -13.56 39.54
CA GLY A 106 0.93 -13.44 40.84
C GLY A 106 1.28 -14.80 41.48
N ILE A 107 0.40 -15.80 41.36
CA ILE A 107 0.64 -17.17 41.82
C ILE A 107 1.75 -17.82 40.98
N PHE A 108 1.68 -17.74 39.65
CA PHE A 108 2.71 -18.27 38.75
C PHE A 108 4.09 -17.66 39.01
N LEU A 109 4.15 -16.35 39.25
CA LEU A 109 5.40 -15.67 39.58
C LEU A 109 5.95 -16.13 40.94
N SER A 110 5.07 -16.47 41.89
CA SER A 110 5.44 -16.98 43.22
C SER A 110 5.96 -18.42 43.18
N ILE A 111 5.52 -19.22 42.20
CA ILE A 111 6.02 -20.58 41.92
C ILE A 111 7.40 -20.53 41.23
N GLY A 112 7.85 -19.35 40.78
CA GLY A 112 9.17 -19.15 40.18
C GLY A 112 9.16 -19.11 38.65
N THR A 113 8.00 -19.01 38.00
CA THR A 113 7.96 -18.76 36.55
C THR A 113 8.49 -17.37 36.24
N SER A 114 9.24 -17.26 35.15
CA SER A 114 9.86 -15.99 34.76
C SER A 114 8.85 -15.06 34.09
N LYS A 115 9.02 -13.76 34.27
CA LYS A 115 8.19 -12.72 33.62
C LYS A 115 8.10 -12.90 32.08
N ILE A 116 9.17 -13.39 31.46
CA ILE A 116 9.23 -13.59 30.01
C ILE A 116 8.37 -14.78 29.56
N GLN A 117 8.23 -15.83 30.37
CA GLN A 117 7.37 -16.98 30.04
C GLN A 117 5.90 -16.57 30.01
N ILE A 118 5.49 -15.69 30.93
CA ILE A 118 4.14 -15.13 30.97
C ILE A 118 3.87 -14.28 29.72
N ILE A 119 4.81 -13.43 29.32
CA ILE A 119 4.72 -12.64 28.08
C ILE A 119 4.59 -13.56 26.86
N MET A 120 5.40 -14.61 26.78
CA MET A 120 5.34 -15.57 25.68
C MET A 120 4.00 -16.30 25.62
N GLN A 121 3.42 -16.68 26.76
CA GLN A 121 2.09 -17.30 26.82
C GLN A 121 1.02 -16.38 26.21
N PHE A 122 1.04 -15.09 26.54
CA PHE A 122 0.09 -14.12 25.97
C PHE A 122 0.27 -13.92 24.46
N ILE A 123 1.51 -13.90 23.98
CA ILE A 123 1.78 -13.84 22.54
C ILE A 123 1.22 -15.07 21.84
N PHE A 124 1.46 -16.27 22.37
CA PHE A 124 0.92 -17.51 21.80
C PHE A 124 -0.61 -17.52 21.80
N GLU A 125 -1.26 -17.09 22.87
CA GLU A 125 -2.72 -17.04 22.97
C GLU A 125 -3.33 -16.14 21.89
N LEU A 126 -2.75 -14.96 21.66
CA LEU A 126 -3.18 -14.04 20.60
C LEU A 126 -2.92 -14.60 19.19
N ILE A 127 -1.78 -15.27 18.99
CA ILE A 127 -1.51 -15.95 17.71
C ILE A 127 -2.56 -17.03 17.46
N PHE A 128 -2.88 -17.85 18.46
CA PHE A 128 -3.92 -18.87 18.34
C PHE A 128 -5.30 -18.28 18.04
N ILE A 129 -5.68 -17.16 18.67
CA ILE A 129 -6.94 -16.46 18.37
C ILE A 129 -6.95 -15.90 16.94
N SER A 130 -5.79 -15.51 16.40
CA SER A 130 -5.70 -14.87 15.09
C SER A 130 -5.86 -15.84 13.91
N ILE A 131 -5.55 -17.13 14.09
CA ILE A 131 -5.66 -18.15 13.03
C ILE A 131 -7.09 -18.24 12.45
N PRO A 132 -8.16 -18.46 13.25
CA PRO A 132 -9.52 -18.48 12.71
C PRO A 132 -9.97 -17.11 12.20
N SER A 133 -9.42 -16.02 12.75
CA SER A 133 -9.74 -14.65 12.32
C SER A 133 -9.28 -14.39 10.88
N ILE A 134 -8.09 -14.84 10.48
CA ILE A 134 -7.58 -14.69 9.10
C ILE A 134 -8.45 -15.46 8.10
N ILE A 135 -8.83 -16.69 8.46
CA ILE A 135 -9.71 -17.52 7.62
C ILE A 135 -11.06 -16.82 7.42
N SER A 136 -11.60 -16.21 8.48
CA SER A 136 -12.83 -15.41 8.39
C SER A 136 -12.64 -14.14 7.56
N SER A 137 -11.50 -13.44 7.72
CA SER A 137 -11.16 -12.23 6.98
C SER A 137 -11.04 -12.46 5.48
N LEU A 138 -10.56 -13.62 5.05
CA LEU A 138 -10.51 -14.01 3.64
C LEU A 138 -11.91 -13.99 3.00
N PHE A 139 -12.89 -14.57 3.70
CA PHE A 139 -14.26 -14.61 3.21
C PHE A 139 -14.92 -13.23 3.29
N LEU A 140 -14.81 -12.57 4.44
CA LEU A 140 -15.48 -11.29 4.69
C LEU A 140 -14.89 -10.15 3.84
N GLY A 141 -13.58 -10.14 3.62
CA GLY A 141 -12.90 -9.17 2.78
C GLY A 141 -13.39 -9.23 1.34
N ASN A 142 -13.53 -10.44 0.77
CA ASN A 142 -14.06 -10.61 -0.59
C ASN A 142 -15.52 -10.12 -0.71
N VAL A 143 -16.35 -10.36 0.31
CA VAL A 143 -17.74 -9.88 0.33
C VAL A 143 -17.79 -8.35 0.41
N LEU A 144 -17.01 -7.74 1.30
CA LEU A 144 -16.94 -6.29 1.45
C LEU A 144 -16.44 -5.60 0.18
N LEU A 145 -15.41 -6.16 -0.46
CA LEU A 145 -14.90 -5.66 -1.74
C LEU A 145 -15.99 -5.65 -2.81
N LYS A 146 -16.75 -6.73 -2.92
CA LYS A 146 -17.86 -6.81 -3.88
C LYS A 146 -18.92 -5.74 -3.60
N VAL A 147 -19.33 -5.54 -2.35
CA VAL A 147 -20.32 -4.51 -1.98
C VAL A 147 -19.83 -3.10 -2.30
N ILE A 148 -18.56 -2.81 -2.03
CA ILE A 148 -17.96 -1.51 -2.32
C ILE A 148 -17.93 -1.30 -3.84
N VAL A 149 -17.43 -2.28 -4.60
CA VAL A 149 -17.33 -2.20 -6.06
C VAL A 149 -18.71 -2.08 -6.71
N ASP A 150 -19.70 -2.88 -6.29
CA ASP A 150 -21.08 -2.78 -6.76
C ASP A 150 -21.68 -1.41 -6.41
N GLY A 151 -21.37 -0.86 -5.22
CA GLY A 151 -21.79 0.49 -4.82
C GLY A 151 -21.20 1.60 -5.71
N PHE A 152 -19.95 1.46 -6.16
CA PHE A 152 -19.32 2.39 -7.08
C PHE A 152 -19.83 2.26 -8.52
N ILE A 153 -20.07 1.04 -9.02
CA ILE A 153 -20.54 0.81 -10.40
C ILE A 153 -21.96 1.32 -10.61
N ASN A 154 -22.81 1.26 -9.59
CA ASN A 154 -24.19 1.75 -9.68
C ASN A 154 -24.30 3.29 -9.70
N SER A 155 -23.19 4.02 -9.55
CA SER A 155 -23.13 5.46 -9.83
C SER A 155 -23.06 5.66 -11.35
N GLU A 156 -24.09 6.27 -11.94
CA GLU A 156 -24.48 6.32 -13.36
C GLU A 156 -23.44 6.75 -14.43
N ASP A 157 -22.14 6.84 -14.15
CA ASP A 157 -21.17 7.36 -15.13
C ASP A 157 -19.76 6.74 -15.13
N SER A 158 -19.52 5.65 -14.38
CA SER A 158 -18.21 4.99 -14.43
C SER A 158 -18.22 3.74 -15.30
N MET A 159 -17.72 3.89 -16.53
CA MET A 159 -17.35 2.80 -17.45
C MET A 159 -16.12 2.00 -16.96
N ILE A 160 -15.96 1.85 -15.64
CA ILE A 160 -14.94 1.01 -15.02
C ILE A 160 -15.55 -0.38 -14.91
N SER A 161 -15.09 -1.27 -15.78
CA SER A 161 -15.35 -2.70 -15.70
C SER A 161 -14.85 -3.25 -14.35
N GLY A 162 -15.70 -3.18 -13.31
CA GLY A 162 -15.39 -3.73 -11.99
C GLY A 162 -15.24 -5.25 -11.99
N GLY A 163 -15.64 -5.92 -13.09
CA GLY A 163 -15.28 -7.30 -13.36
C GLY A 163 -13.77 -7.53 -13.52
N SER A 164 -13.02 -6.57 -14.07
CA SER A 164 -11.57 -6.71 -14.27
C SER A 164 -10.77 -6.59 -12.97
N LEU A 165 -11.18 -5.73 -12.03
CA LEU A 165 -10.50 -5.53 -10.75
C LEU A 165 -10.67 -6.70 -9.78
N ILE A 166 -11.83 -7.38 -9.83
CA ILE A 166 -12.13 -8.54 -8.97
C ILE A 166 -11.52 -9.82 -9.55
N ASN A 167 -11.49 -9.99 -10.87
CA ASN A 167 -11.08 -11.24 -11.51
C ASN A 167 -9.58 -11.32 -11.87
N ASN A 168 -8.86 -10.18 -11.99
CA ASN A 168 -7.44 -10.17 -12.39
C ASN A 168 -6.44 -10.09 -11.23
N SER A 169 -6.88 -9.93 -9.97
CA SER A 169 -6.00 -10.24 -8.84
C SER A 169 -5.90 -11.75 -8.74
N SER A 170 -4.84 -12.33 -9.31
CA SER A 170 -4.60 -13.77 -9.17
C SER A 170 -4.71 -14.16 -7.69
N PHE A 171 -5.40 -15.27 -7.40
CA PHE A 171 -5.58 -15.76 -6.03
C PHE A 171 -4.25 -15.79 -5.25
N MET A 172 -3.15 -16.06 -5.95
CA MET A 172 -1.78 -16.01 -5.43
C MET A 172 -1.36 -14.62 -4.90
N LEU A 173 -1.72 -13.53 -5.56
CA LEU A 173 -1.44 -12.17 -5.07
C LEU A 173 -2.24 -11.85 -3.81
N ASN A 174 -3.49 -12.31 -3.70
CA ASN A 174 -4.30 -12.12 -2.50
C ASN A 174 -3.74 -12.90 -1.31
N ILE A 175 -3.26 -14.14 -1.52
CA ILE A 175 -2.56 -14.89 -0.47
C ILE A 175 -1.25 -14.22 -0.06
N THR A 176 -0.48 -13.70 -1.02
CA THR A 176 0.80 -13.01 -0.73
C THR A 176 0.58 -11.73 0.08
N THR A 177 -0.40 -10.92 -0.31
CA THR A 177 -0.75 -9.66 0.40
C THR A 177 -1.31 -9.93 1.79
N LEU A 178 -2.11 -10.99 1.97
CA LEU A 178 -2.56 -11.44 3.29
C LEU A 178 -1.42 -11.94 4.17
N GLY A 179 -0.44 -12.64 3.60
CA GLY A 179 0.77 -13.03 4.33
C GLY A 179 1.52 -11.80 4.86
N GLN A 180 1.69 -10.77 4.02
CA GLN A 180 2.34 -9.52 4.42
C GLN A 180 1.55 -8.77 5.50
N SER A 181 0.23 -8.66 5.37
CA SER A 181 -0.61 -7.99 6.38
C SER A 181 -0.61 -8.75 7.70
N TYR A 182 -0.54 -10.08 7.66
CA TYR A 182 -0.43 -10.90 8.86
C TYR A 182 0.92 -10.74 9.58
N LEU A 183 2.03 -10.60 8.85
CA LEU A 183 3.32 -10.26 9.47
C LEU A 183 3.30 -8.92 10.20
N ILE A 184 2.60 -7.93 9.63
CA ILE A 184 2.38 -6.63 10.28
C ILE A 184 1.53 -6.82 11.54
N LEU A 185 0.46 -7.61 11.48
CA LEU A 185 -0.38 -7.92 12.63
C LEU A 185 0.42 -8.56 13.78
N ILE A 186 1.26 -9.55 13.48
CA ILE A 186 2.13 -10.19 14.48
C ILE A 186 3.04 -9.14 15.13
N SER A 187 3.61 -8.24 14.33
CA SER A 187 4.47 -7.17 14.85
C SER A 187 3.71 -6.24 15.81
N ILE A 188 2.47 -5.88 15.48
CA ILE A 188 1.60 -5.07 16.33
C ILE A 188 1.26 -5.81 17.63
N ILE A 189 0.94 -7.11 17.56
CA ILE A 189 0.65 -7.94 18.73
C ILE A 189 1.84 -7.96 19.68
N VAL A 190 3.04 -8.26 19.18
CA VAL A 190 4.26 -8.32 20.00
C VAL A 190 4.52 -6.97 20.68
N LEU A 191 4.45 -5.86 19.94
CA LEU A 191 4.65 -4.53 20.49
C LEU A 191 3.60 -4.17 21.56
N SER A 192 2.32 -4.50 21.29
CA SER A 192 1.21 -4.20 22.21
C SER A 192 1.31 -5.02 23.50
N VAL A 193 1.65 -6.31 23.41
CA VAL A 193 1.82 -7.19 24.58
C VAL A 193 3.01 -6.74 25.42
N VAL A 194 4.14 -6.40 24.80
CA VAL A 194 5.32 -5.90 25.54
C VAL A 194 4.98 -4.60 26.27
N PHE A 195 4.26 -3.68 25.62
CA PHE A 195 3.82 -2.43 26.25
C PHE A 195 2.86 -2.67 27.42
N ALA A 196 1.80 -3.46 27.21
CA ALA A 196 0.82 -3.78 28.24
C ALA A 196 1.45 -4.54 29.42
N SER A 197 2.31 -5.52 29.14
CA SER A 197 3.01 -6.32 30.14
C SER A 197 3.99 -5.47 30.94
N SER A 198 4.73 -4.57 30.29
CA SER A 198 5.64 -3.64 30.99
C SER A 198 4.88 -2.78 31.99
N LEU A 199 3.76 -2.18 31.60
CA LEU A 199 2.94 -1.34 32.48
C LEU A 199 2.42 -2.09 33.73
N ILE A 200 2.12 -3.38 33.61
CA ILE A 200 1.51 -4.18 34.68
C ILE A 200 2.57 -4.86 35.55
N LEU A 201 3.63 -5.44 34.95
CA LEU A 201 4.70 -6.16 35.66
C LEU A 201 5.73 -5.26 36.36
N ILE A 202 5.65 -3.94 36.18
CA ILE A 202 6.40 -2.95 36.99
C ILE A 202 5.88 -2.90 38.43
N LYS A 203 4.60 -3.24 38.69
CA LYS A 203 4.07 -3.27 40.05
C LYS A 203 4.63 -4.49 40.81
N LYS A 204 5.16 -4.26 42.02
CA LYS A 204 5.72 -5.34 42.83
C LYS A 204 4.58 -6.26 43.32
N PRO A 205 4.74 -7.60 43.26
CA PRO A 205 3.72 -8.56 43.70
C PRO A 205 3.28 -8.36 45.16
N LYS A 206 4.16 -7.83 46.02
CA LYS A 206 3.85 -7.52 47.42
C LYS A 206 2.80 -6.41 47.61
N GLU A 207 2.73 -5.41 46.73
CA GLU A 207 1.72 -4.32 46.84
C GLU A 207 0.34 -4.74 46.33
N ILE A 208 0.28 -5.75 45.45
CA ILE A 208 -0.99 -6.33 44.98
C ILE A 208 -1.63 -7.14 46.11
N LEU A 209 -0.82 -7.86 46.89
CA LEU A 209 -1.28 -8.66 48.04
C LEU A 209 -1.51 -7.83 49.31
N SER A 210 -0.77 -6.74 49.56
CA SER A 210 -0.96 -5.94 50.79
C SER A 210 -2.18 -5.01 50.75
N LYS A 211 -2.85 -4.85 49.61
CA LYS A 211 -4.11 -4.10 49.50
C LYS A 211 -5.35 -4.88 49.95
N ILE A 212 -5.15 -6.10 50.43
CA ILE A 212 -6.19 -6.98 50.98
C ILE A 212 -6.19 -6.99 52.52
N SER A 213 -5.18 -6.41 53.18
CA SER A 213 -5.22 -6.17 54.63
C SER A 213 -5.93 -4.87 54.98
#